data_AF-A0A1I1QUZ4-F1
#
_entry.id   AF-A0A1I1QUZ4-F1
#
_cell.length_a   1.000
_cell.length_b   1.000
_cell.length_c   1.000
_cell.angle_alpha   90.00
_cell.angle_beta   90.00
_cell.angle_gamma   90.00
#
_symmetry.space_group_name_H-M   'P 1'
#
loop_
_entity.id
_entity.type
_entity.pdbx_description
1 polymer ?
#
loop_
_entity_poly.entity_id
_entity_poly.type
_entity_poly.pdbx_seq_one_letter_code
_entity_poly.pdbx_strand_id
1 'polypeptide(L)' 'MKNSYLQFMNESEFLEMHAILKEQQREVSSSVEAADALLTKYNLKHLLVPIGTNAANTPDVSR' A
#
# COMPACT_ATOMS: atom_id res chain seq x y z
N MET A 1 33.01 4.81 3.09
CA MET A 1 31.86 5.51 2.49
C MET A 1 30.76 5.58 3.54
N LYS A 2 30.40 6.77 4.03
CA LYS A 2 29.30 6.94 5.00
C LYS A 2 28.00 7.03 4.19
N ASN A 3 27.07 6.10 4.39
CA ASN A 3 25.71 6.19 3.85
C ASN A 3 25.01 7.39 4.51
N SER A 4 24.83 8.48 3.76
CA SER A 4 24.31 9.77 4.24
C SER A 4 22.89 10.06 3.74
N TYR A 5 22.01 9.07 3.72
CA TYR A 5 20.61 9.26 3.28
C TYR A 5 19.62 9.52 4.42
N LEU A 6 20.10 9.58 5.66
CA LEU A 6 19.31 10.05 6.80
C LEU A 6 19.93 11.36 7.30
N GLN A 7 19.81 12.39 6.47
CA GLN A 7 19.78 13.76 6.98
C GLN A 7 18.54 13.83 7.87
N PHE A 8 18.74 14.10 9.17
CA PHE A 8 17.70 14.03 10.19
C PHE A 8 16.49 14.89 9.79
N MET A 9 15.41 14.23 9.38
CA MET A 9 14.10 14.85 9.19
C MET A 9 13.73 15.51 10.53
N ASN A 10 13.43 16.80 10.52
CA ASN A 10 13.02 17.48 11.73
C ASN A 10 11.61 17.02 12.13
N GLU A 11 11.21 17.28 13.38
CA GLU A 11 9.95 16.77 13.91
C GLU A 11 8.72 17.21 13.09
N SER A 12 8.72 18.44 12.56
CA SER A 12 7.60 18.91 11.72
C SER A 12 7.54 18.16 10.39
N GLU A 13 8.68 17.94 9.72
CA GLU A 13 8.74 17.19 8.46
C GLU A 13 8.28 15.74 8.67
N PHE A 14 8.64 15.13 9.82
CA PHE A 14 8.18 13.79 10.17
C PHE A 14 6.66 13.73 10.39
N LEU A 15 6.10 14.71 11.10
CA LEU A 15 4.66 14.77 11.36
C LEU A 15 3.86 15.02 10.07
N GLU A 16 4.36 15.88 9.18
CA GLU A 16 3.77 16.10 7.86
C GLU A 16 3.78 14.83 7.02
N MET A 17 4.93 14.14 6.95
CA MET A 17 5.04 12.86 6.25
C MET A 17 4.10 11.80 6.85
N HIS A 18 4.02 11.71 8.18
CA HIS A 18 3.10 10.81 8.85
C HIS A 18 1.63 11.12 8.53
N ALA A 19 1.25 12.40 8.50
CA ALA A 19 -0.10 12.82 8.13
C ALA A 19 -0.45 12.44 6.68
N ILE A 20 0.48 12.66 5.74
CA ILE A 20 0.30 12.28 4.33
C ILE A 20 0.12 10.76 4.20
N LEU A 21 1.00 9.98 4.85
CA LEU A 21 0.92 8.52 4.82
C LEU A 21 -0.38 8.01 5.45
N LYS A 22 -0.87 8.66 6.52
CA LYS A 22 -2.15 8.33 7.13
C LYS A 22 -3.33 8.63 6.23
N GLU A 23 -3.31 9.75 5.51
CA GLU A 23 -4.39 10.06 4.56
C GLU A 23 -4.39 9.09 3.38
N GLN A 24 -3.22 8.77 2.81
CA GLN A 24 -3.10 7.74 1.77
C GLN A 24 -3.59 6.37 2.25
N GLN A 25 -3.24 5.97 3.47
CA GLN A 25 -3.74 4.74 4.07
C GLN A 25 -5.27 4.75 4.14
N ARG A 26 -5.86 5.87 4.58
CA ARG A 26 -7.31 6.02 4.69
C ARG A 26 -8.01 5.96 3.33
N GLU A 27 -7.49 6.65 2.33
CA GLU A 27 -8.02 6.63 0.96
C GLU A 27 -8.03 5.19 0.40
N VAL A 28 -6.92 4.48 0.53
CA VAL A 28 -6.81 3.07 0.10
C VAL A 28 -7.82 2.19 0.85
N SER A 29 -7.89 2.30 2.18
CA SER A 29 -8.87 1.55 2.98
C SER A 29 -10.31 1.83 2.54
N SER A 30 -10.67 3.10 2.33
CA SER A 30 -12.03 3.47 1.90
C SER A 30 -12.39 2.91 0.52
N SER A 31 -11.42 2.88 -0.41
CA SER A 31 -11.59 2.32 -1.75
C SER A 31 -11.78 0.81 -1.69
N VAL A 32 -10.98 0.11 -0.87
CA VAL A 32 -11.11 -1.33 -0.66
C VAL A 32 -12.46 -1.68 -0.02
N GLU A 33 -12.90 -0.94 0.99
CA GLU A 33 -14.21 -1.14 1.63
C GLU A 33 -15.36 -0.91 0.65
N ALA A 34 -15.29 0.14 -0.18
CA ALA A 34 -16.29 0.40 -1.22
C ALA A 34 -16.35 -0.72 -2.26
N ALA A 35 -15.19 -1.23 -2.70
CA ALA A 35 -15.11 -2.36 -3.61
C ALA A 35 -15.70 -3.63 -2.98
N ASP A 36 -15.36 -3.92 -1.72
CA ASP A 36 -15.88 -5.07 -0.97
C ASP A 36 -17.42 -5.01 -0.81
N ALA A 37 -17.96 -3.83 -0.53
CA ALA A 37 -19.39 -3.59 -0.44
C ALA A 37 -20.11 -3.85 -1.77
N LEU A 38 -19.55 -3.38 -2.89
CA LEU A 38 -20.10 -3.63 -4.23
C LEU A 38 -20.05 -5.11 -4.59
N LEU A 39 -18.93 -5.78 -4.34
CA LEU A 39 -18.77 -7.22 -4.61
C LEU A 39 -19.73 -8.05 -3.76
N THR A 40 -20.00 -7.64 -2.52
CA THR A 40 -21.01 -8.28 -1.66
C THR A 40 -22.42 -8.05 -2.23
N LYS A 41 -22.76 -6.81 -2.58
CA LYS A 41 -24.08 -6.44 -3.11
C LYS A 41 -24.46 -7.24 -4.36
N TYR A 42 -23.49 -7.47 -5.25
CA TYR A 42 -23.69 -8.22 -6.48
C TYR A 42 -23.33 -9.71 -6.36
N ASN A 43 -23.01 -10.19 -5.15
CA ASN A 43 -22.59 -11.57 -4.88
C ASN A 43 -21.40 -12.04 -5.77
N LEU A 44 -20.45 -11.15 -6.08
CA LEU A 44 -19.32 -11.40 -6.98
C LEU A 44 -18.03 -11.80 -6.25
N LYS A 45 -18.01 -11.81 -4.92
CA LYS A 45 -16.80 -12.12 -4.11
C LYS A 45 -16.15 -13.46 -4.47
N HIS A 46 -16.96 -14.46 -4.83
CA HIS A 46 -16.48 -15.79 -5.20
C HIS A 46 -15.71 -15.83 -6.54
N LEU A 47 -15.80 -14.77 -7.35
CA LEU A 47 -15.06 -14.62 -8.61
C LEU A 47 -13.68 -13.99 -8.42
N LEU A 48 -13.39 -13.45 -7.24
CA LEU A 48 -12.06 -12.93 -6.94
C LEU A 48 -11.10 -14.10 -6.87
N VAL A 49 -10.24 -14.21 -7.88
CA VAL A 49 -9.13 -15.15 -7.86
C VAL A 49 -8.10 -14.59 -6.88
N PRO A 50 -7.72 -15.33 -5.82
CA PRO A 50 -6.59 -14.93 -5.00
C PRO A 50 -5.39 -14.75 -5.92
N ILE A 51 -4.75 -13.58 -5.89
CA ILE A 51 -3.44 -13.44 -6.52
C ILE A 51 -2.55 -14.39 -5.72
N GLY A 52 -2.26 -15.56 -6.31
CA GLY A 52 -1.31 -16.49 -5.73
C GLY A 52 -0.03 -15.72 -5.52
N THR A 53 0.41 -15.58 -4.26
CA THR A 53 1.75 -15.15 -3.91
C THR A 53 2.72 -16.26 -4.29
N ASN A 54 2.79 -16.60 -5.58
CA ASN A 54 3.87 -17.38 -6.11
C ASN A 54 5.09 -16.48 -6.00
N ALA A 55 5.90 -16.69 -4.98
CA ALA A 55 7.22 -16.08 -4.79
C ALA A 55 8.21 -16.36 -5.96
N ALA A 56 7.73 -16.91 -7.08
CA ALA A 56 8.46 -17.21 -8.30
C ALA A 56 8.37 -16.11 -9.38
N ASN A 57 7.55 -15.08 -9.19
CA ASN A 57 7.41 -13.95 -10.13
C ASN A 57 7.93 -12.62 -9.56
N THR A 58 8.91 -12.64 -8.66
CA THR A 58 9.73 -11.44 -8.42
C THR A 58 10.53 -11.20 -9.71
N PRO A 59 10.38 -10.06 -10.41
CA PRO A 59 11.31 -9.73 -11.47
C PRO A 59 12.70 -9.69 -10.85
N ASP A 60 13.63 -10.50 -11.36
CA ASP A 60 15.04 -10.37 -11.00
C ASP A 60 15.52 -8.99 -11.47
N VAL A 61 15.72 -8.08 -10.53
CA VAL A 61 16.24 -6.73 -10.78
C VAL A 61 17.74 -6.65 -10.51
N SER A 62 18.46 -7.76 -10.72
CA SER A 62 19.93 -7.77 -10.72
C SER A 62 20.44 -7.32 -12.10
N ARG A 63 20.68 -6.02 -12.25
CA ARG A 63 21.62 -5.46 -13.23
C ARG A 63 22.56 -4.49 -12.54
#